data_AF-A0A258FT53-F1
#
_entry.id   AF-A0A258FT53-F1
#
_cell.length_a   1.000
_cell.length_b   1.000
_cell.length_c   1.000
_cell.angle_alpha   90.00
_cell.angle_beta   90.00
_cell.angle_gamma   90.00
#
_symmetry.space_group_name_H-M   'P 1'
#
loop_
_entity.id
_entity.type
_entity.pdbx_description
1 polymer ?
#
loop_
_entity_poly.entity_id
_entity_poly.type
_entity_poly.pdbx_seq_one_letter_code
_entity_poly.pdbx_strand_id
1 'polypeptide(L)' 'KAMTGQGEMTIREIARRVDRDVKAVHGDVQALLVGGVLDRADSGRVIFPYDAVHVDFTLSKAA' A
#
# COMPACT_ATOMS: atom_id res chain seq x y z
N LYS A 1 0.72 7.18 6.26
CA LYS A 1 0.43 6.75 7.67
C LYS A 1 -0.69 5.72 7.78
N ALA A 2 -1.62 5.61 6.81
CA ALA A 2 -2.75 4.69 6.88
C ALA A 2 -2.40 3.21 7.13
N MET A 3 -1.20 2.76 6.73
CA MET A 3 -0.77 1.36 6.87
C MET A 3 0.41 1.16 7.84
N THR A 4 1.22 2.19 8.06
CA THR A 4 2.43 2.14 8.90
C THR A 4 2.09 1.80 10.35
N GLY A 5 2.69 0.74 10.91
CA GLY A 5 2.49 0.32 12.29
C GLY A 5 1.12 -0.30 12.62
N GLN A 6 0.31 -0.63 11.60
CA GLN A 6 -1.08 -1.11 11.77
C GLN A 6 -1.22 -2.64 11.59
N GLY A 7 -0.12 -3.35 11.29
CA GLY A 7 -0.14 -4.80 11.07
C GLY A 7 -0.87 -5.22 9.78
N GLU A 8 -1.30 -6.48 9.73
CA GLU A 8 -2.01 -7.06 8.58
C GLU A 8 -3.43 -6.49 8.43
N MET A 9 -3.81 -6.13 7.21
CA MET A 9 -5.11 -5.52 6.93
C MET A 9 -5.72 -5.97 5.61
N THR A 10 -7.04 -5.80 5.50
CA THR A 10 -7.76 -6.09 4.25
C THR A 10 -7.74 -4.90 3.30
N ILE A 11 -7.89 -5.14 2.00
CA ILE A 11 -7.99 -4.07 0.99
C ILE A 11 -9.17 -3.12 1.29
N ARG A 12 -10.29 -3.65 1.80
CA ARG A 12 -11.44 -2.83 2.21
C ARG A 12 -11.12 -1.92 3.39
N GLU A 13 -10.30 -2.36 4.32
CA GLU A 13 -9.85 -1.56 5.45
C GLU A 13 -8.87 -0.47 5.02
N ILE A 14 -7.92 -0.80 4.12
CA ILE A 14 -7.04 0.19 3.49
C ILE A 14 -7.89 1.27 2.83
N ALA A 15 -8.87 0.88 2.01
CA ALA A 15 -9.74 1.79 1.27
C ALA A 15 -10.49 2.76 2.18
N ARG A 16 -11.04 2.27 3.31
CA ARG A 16 -11.66 3.15 4.33
C ARG A 16 -10.66 4.10 4.97
N ARG A 17 -9.44 3.66 5.27
CA ARG A 17 -8.41 4.51 5.92
C ARG A 17 -7.87 5.60 5.00
N VAL A 18 -7.86 5.36 3.68
CA VAL A 18 -7.42 6.35 2.69
C VAL A 18 -8.57 7.12 2.05
N ASP A 19 -9.81 6.88 2.49
CA ASP A 19 -11.04 7.49 1.99
C ASP A 19 -11.18 7.42 0.44
N ARG A 20 -10.96 6.22 -0.13
CA ARG A 20 -11.06 5.97 -1.57
C ARG A 20 -11.84 4.70 -1.88
N ASP A 21 -12.33 4.61 -3.12
CA ASP A 21 -13.03 3.43 -3.60
C ASP A 21 -12.15 2.17 -3.60
N VAL A 22 -12.75 1.04 -3.24
CA VAL A 22 -12.05 -0.24 -3.10
C VAL A 22 -11.43 -0.71 -4.41
N LYS A 23 -12.03 -0.45 -5.58
CA LYS A 23 -11.46 -0.87 -6.88
C LYS A 23 -10.19 -0.10 -7.20
N ALA A 24 -10.19 1.21 -6.98
CA ALA A 24 -9.00 2.04 -7.17
C ALA A 24 -7.87 1.57 -6.25
N VAL A 25 -8.19 1.36 -4.97
CA VAL A 25 -7.24 0.91 -3.96
C VAL A 25 -6.74 -0.51 -4.24
N HIS A 26 -7.58 -1.39 -4.79
CA HIS A 26 -7.15 -2.73 -5.19
C HIS A 26 -6.04 -2.68 -6.25
N GLY A 27 -6.18 -1.81 -7.27
CA GLY A 27 -5.15 -1.61 -8.29
C GLY A 27 -3.85 -1.10 -7.70
N ASP A 28 -3.92 -0.08 -6.84
CA ASP A 28 -2.76 0.50 -6.15
C ASP A 28 -2.06 -0.55 -5.28
N VAL A 29 -2.81 -1.34 -4.51
CA VAL A 29 -2.28 -2.42 -3.66
C VAL A 29 -1.60 -3.50 -4.50
N GLN A 30 -2.17 -3.91 -5.64
CA GLN A 30 -1.52 -4.87 -6.53
C GLN A 30 -0.21 -4.31 -7.09
N ALA A 31 -0.18 -3.05 -7.53
CA ALA A 31 1.03 -2.42 -8.02
C ALA A 31 2.12 -2.36 -6.95
N LEU A 32 1.76 -2.04 -5.71
CA LEU A 32 2.69 -1.98 -4.58
C LEU A 32 3.16 -3.37 -4.13
N LEU A 33 2.33 -4.41 -4.22
CA LEU A 33 2.72 -5.80 -4.00
C LEU A 33 3.74 -6.24 -5.07
N VAL A 34 3.48 -5.94 -6.35
CA VAL A 34 4.40 -6.25 -7.45
C VAL A 34 5.71 -5.49 -7.31
N GLY A 35 5.66 -4.24 -6.84
CA GLY A 35 6.84 -3.42 -6.56
C GLY A 35 7.61 -3.81 -5.30
N GLY A 36 7.14 -4.81 -4.53
CA GLY A 36 7.79 -5.25 -3.29
C GLY A 36 7.70 -4.26 -2.13
N VAL A 37 6.78 -3.30 -2.19
CA VAL A 37 6.56 -2.30 -1.12
C VAL A 37 5.56 -2.84 -0.08
N LEU A 38 4.65 -3.71 -0.52
CA LEU A 38 3.71 -4.43 0.33
C LEU A 38 3.98 -5.92 0.21
N ASP A 39 3.66 -6.65 1.27
CA ASP A 39 3.70 -8.11 1.29
C ASP A 39 2.32 -8.71 1.50
N ARG A 40 2.14 -9.94 1.01
CA ARG A 40 1.02 -10.78 1.42
C ARG A 40 1.44 -11.57 2.64
N ALA A 41 0.66 -11.42 3.71
CA ALA A 41 0.78 -12.26 4.88
C ALA A 41 0.19 -13.65 4.63
N ASP A 42 0.59 -14.63 5.42
CA ASP A 42 0.11 -16.01 5.37
C ASP A 42 -1.42 -16.11 5.55
N SER A 43 -2.02 -15.13 6.24
CA SER A 43 -3.47 -15.00 6.41
C SER A 43 -4.22 -14.59 5.14
N GLY A 44 -3.51 -14.32 4.03
CA GLY A 44 -4.05 -13.77 2.79
C GLY A 44 -4.32 -12.26 2.83
N ARG A 45 -3.93 -11.58 3.92
CA ARG A 45 -4.03 -10.13 4.10
C ARG A 45 -2.80 -9.40 3.56
N VAL A 46 -2.88 -8.08 3.52
CA VAL A 46 -1.79 -7.22 3.08
C VAL A 46 -1.14 -6.59 4.30
N ILE A 47 0.20 -6.63 4.35
CA ILE A 47 0.98 -5.98 5.39
C ILE A 47 1.95 -5.00 4.76
N PHE A 48 2.15 -3.89 5.47
CA PHE A 48 3.23 -2.96 5.21
C PHE A 48 4.36 -3.27 6.21
N PRO A 49 5.44 -3.97 5.80
CA PRO A 49 6.39 -4.60 6.72
C PRO A 49 7.44 -3.64 7.30
N TYR A 50 7.33 -2.34 6.99
CA TYR A 50 8.32 -1.34 7.39
C TYR A 50 7.74 -0.36 8.42
N ASP A 51 8.59 0.08 9.34
CA ASP A 51 8.23 1.12 10.33
C ASP A 51 8.23 2.52 9.73
N ALA A 52 9.05 2.75 8.70
CA ALA A 52 9.16 4.00 7.98
C ALA A 52 9.61 3.76 6.54
N VAL A 53 9.19 4.64 5.63
CA VAL A 53 9.71 4.71 4.27
C VAL A 53 10.15 6.12 3.99
N HIS A 54 11.38 6.23 3.51
CA HIS A 54 11.92 7.43 2.92
C HIS A 54 12.07 7.16 1.42
N VAL A 55 11.41 7.96 0.59
CA VAL A 55 11.55 7.87 -0.86
C VAL A 55 12.04 9.21 -1.38
N ASP A 56 13.18 9.18 -2.05
CA ASP A 56 13.68 10.30 -2.85
C ASP A 56 13.26 10.10 -4.31
N PHE A 57 12.39 10.97 -4.81
CA PHE A 57 12.04 11.02 -6.21
C PHE A 57 12.23 12.43 -6.77
N THR A 58 12.87 12.50 -7.93
CA THR A 58 12.93 13.73 -8.72
C THR A 58 11.95 13.58 -9.87
N LEU A 59 10.84 14.32 -9.85
CA LEU A 59 9.96 14.42 -11.01
C LEU A 59 10.58 15.37 -12.04
N SER A 60 11.08 14.81 -13.13
CA SER A 60 11.33 15.56 -14.36
C SER A 60 10.08 15.54 -15.23
N LYS A 61 9.96 16.52 -16.12
CA LYS A 61 8.83 16.62 -17.05
C LYS A 61 8.76 15.32 -17.86
N ALA A 62 7.63 14.62 -17.79
CA ALA A 62 7.35 13.53 -18.73
C ALA A 62 7.26 14.13 -20.15
N ALA A 63 7.99 13.54 -21.08
CA ALA A 63 7.96 13.94 -22.50
C ALA A 63 6.58 13.70 -23.11
#